data_AF-A0A1U9V3L8-F1
#
_entry.id   AF-A0A1U9V3L8-F1
#
_cell.length_a   1.000
_cell.length_b   1.000
_cell.length_c   1.000
_cell.angle_alpha   90.00
_cell.angle_beta   90.00
_cell.angle_gamma   90.00
#
_symmetry.space_group_name_H-M   'P 1'
#
loop_
_entity.id
_entity.type
_entity.pdbx_description
1 polymer ?
#
loop_
_entity_poly.entity_id
_entity_poly.type
_entity_poly.pdbx_seq_one_letter_code
_entity_poly.pdbx_strand_id
1 'polypeptide(L)'
;MKNGLSYTLEQGDQGEGLKVHVGTRELTGFDPKVLLAALIDSGYPRQTELGQINRPRMYALLAILMLWGALAYGPMSALYVELFPARIRYTSINIPYNIGAAIFGGLAPFIATAISIKTGNVYAGLWYPIIVGGIAVVVAMFFMRETKDVDVSL
;
A
#
# COMPACT_ATOMS: atom_id res chain seq x y z
N MET A 1 -0.19 -17.73 6.01
CA MET A 1 0.56 -17.50 4.77
C MET A 1 2.06 -17.52 5.06
N LYS A 2 2.70 -18.70 5.02
CA LYS A 2 4.16 -18.78 4.93
C LYS A 2 4.48 -18.67 3.43
N ASN A 3 5.19 -17.61 3.02
CA ASN A 3 5.75 -17.40 1.67
C ASN A 3 4.89 -16.70 0.60
N GLY A 4 3.76 -16.05 0.95
CA GLY A 4 3.03 -15.17 0.02
C GLY A 4 2.30 -15.88 -1.14
N LEU A 5 2.15 -17.20 -1.06
CA LEU A 5 1.46 -18.02 -2.04
C LEU A 5 -0.05 -18.02 -1.82
N SER A 6 -0.81 -17.74 -2.88
CA SER A 6 -2.26 -17.96 -2.91
C SER A 6 -2.53 -19.47 -2.99
N TYR A 7 -3.46 -19.97 -2.18
CA TYR A 7 -3.85 -21.38 -2.12
C TYR A 7 -5.37 -21.48 -2.03
N THR A 8 -5.92 -22.57 -2.56
CA THR A 8 -7.34 -22.93 -2.42
C THR A 8 -7.44 -24.15 -1.53
N LEU A 9 -8.40 -24.15 -0.60
CA LEU A 9 -8.71 -25.30 0.25
C LEU A 9 -9.89 -26.05 -0.37
N GLU A 10 -9.69 -27.33 -0.67
CA GLU A 10 -10.76 -28.25 -1.08
C GLU A 10 -11.07 -29.19 0.09
N GLN A 11 -12.35 -29.52 0.28
CA GLN A 11 -12.81 -30.35 1.39
C GLN A 11 -12.53 -31.82 1.06
N GLY A 12 -11.62 -32.46 1.80
CA GLY A 12 -11.28 -33.87 1.64
C GLY A 12 -12.30 -34.81 2.28
N ASP A 13 -12.29 -36.07 1.83
CA ASP A 13 -13.19 -37.11 2.34
C ASP A 13 -12.87 -37.46 3.80
N GLN A 14 -13.89 -37.80 4.61
CA GLN A 14 -13.71 -37.96 6.06
C GLN A 14 -12.79 -39.15 6.38
N GLY A 15 -11.59 -38.86 6.88
CA GLY A 15 -10.60 -39.86 7.30
C GLY A 15 -9.30 -39.86 6.51
N GLU A 16 -9.22 -39.13 5.41
CA GLU A 16 -7.94 -38.92 4.71
C GLU A 16 -7.14 -37.77 5.35
N GLY A 17 -5.85 -37.99 5.60
CA GLY A 17 -4.95 -36.94 6.11
C GLY A 17 -4.82 -35.76 5.13
N LEU A 18 -4.34 -34.62 5.62
CA LEU A 18 -4.13 -33.40 4.81
C LEU A 18 -3.34 -33.73 3.53
N LYS A 19 -3.89 -33.40 2.35
CA LYS A 19 -3.18 -33.53 1.06
C LYS A 19 -3.00 -32.15 0.42
N VAL A 20 -1.80 -31.86 -0.07
CA VAL A 20 -1.44 -30.58 -0.70
C VAL A 20 -1.08 -30.83 -2.16
N HIS A 21 -1.79 -30.19 -3.08
CA HIS A 21 -1.52 -30.28 -4.51
C HIS A 21 -0.66 -29.09 -4.96
N VAL A 22 0.50 -29.37 -5.56
CA VAL A 22 1.39 -28.37 -6.17
C VAL A 22 1.63 -28.78 -7.62
N GLY A 23 0.92 -28.14 -8.56
CA GLY A 23 0.93 -28.54 -9.97
C GLY A 23 0.39 -29.97 -10.14
N THR A 24 1.21 -30.88 -10.64
CA THR A 24 0.87 -32.30 -10.84
C THR A 24 1.26 -33.21 -9.67
N ARG A 25 1.84 -32.68 -8.59
CA ARG A 25 2.26 -33.47 -7.42
C ARG A 25 1.28 -33.34 -6.27
N GLU A 26 0.92 -34.48 -5.70
CA GLU A 26 0.16 -34.61 -4.47
C GLU A 26 1.13 -34.90 -3.31
N LEU A 27 1.09 -34.06 -2.27
CA LEU A 27 1.88 -34.21 -1.06
C LEU A 27 0.97 -34.62 0.10
N THR A 28 1.23 -35.77 0.72
CA THR A 28 0.52 -36.21 1.92
C THR A 28 1.17 -35.63 3.18
N GLY A 29 0.42 -34.86 3.94
CA GLY A 29 0.85 -34.15 5.15
C GLY A 29 1.43 -32.76 4.88
N PHE A 30 1.75 -32.03 5.94
CA PHE A 30 2.40 -30.72 5.87
C PHE A 30 3.86 -30.81 6.31
N ASP A 31 4.79 -30.91 5.36
CA ASP A 31 6.21 -30.68 5.60
C ASP A 31 6.67 -29.41 4.85
N PRO A 32 7.07 -28.34 5.58
CA PRO A 32 7.52 -27.09 4.97
C PRO A 32 8.68 -27.25 3.99
N LYS A 33 9.59 -28.21 4.21
CA LYS A 33 10.75 -28.44 3.34
C LYS A 33 10.35 -29.11 2.04
N VAL A 34 9.47 -30.11 2.14
CA VAL A 34 8.94 -30.85 0.97
C VAL A 34 8.07 -29.94 0.12
N LEU A 35 7.22 -29.12 0.76
CA LEU A 35 6.39 -28.13 0.07
C LEU A 35 7.24 -27.12 -0.70
N LEU A 36 8.28 -26.57 -0.07
CA LEU A 36 9.18 -25.62 -0.74
C LEU A 36 9.93 -26.28 -1.90
N ALA A 37 10.39 -27.52 -1.74
CA ALA A 37 11.04 -28.26 -2.82
C ALA A 37 10.10 -28.52 -4.01
N ALA A 38 8.85 -28.90 -3.76
CA ALA A 38 7.83 -29.08 -4.80
C ALA A 38 7.49 -27.77 -5.52
N LEU A 39 7.40 -26.66 -4.78
CA LEU A 39 7.19 -25.33 -5.36
C LEU A 39 8.34 -24.93 -6.27
N ILE A 40 9.60 -25.10 -5.83
CA ILE A 40 10.78 -24.79 -6.64
C ILE A 40 10.80 -25.65 -7.92
N ASP A 41 10.50 -26.94 -7.81
CA ASP A 41 10.44 -27.86 -8.95
C ASP A 41 9.33 -27.49 -9.95
N SER A 42 8.22 -26.94 -9.46
CA SER A 42 7.14 -26.38 -10.29
C SER A 42 7.46 -25.01 -10.92
N GLY A 43 8.68 -24.50 -10.75
CA GLY A 43 9.12 -23.22 -11.31
C GLY A 43 8.88 -22.00 -10.41
N TYR A 44 8.59 -22.19 -9.12
CA TYR A 44 8.48 -21.07 -8.18
C TYR A 44 9.87 -20.46 -7.93
N PRO A 45 10.08 -19.16 -8.24
CA PRO A 45 11.39 -18.54 -8.11
C PRO A 45 11.83 -18.50 -6.63
N ARG A 46 13.03 -19.03 -6.33
CA ARG A 46 13.61 -19.04 -4.96
C ARG A 46 13.80 -17.64 -4.39
N GLN A 47 14.03 -16.67 -5.26
CA GLN A 47 14.24 -15.25 -4.98
C GLN A 47 13.76 -14.47 -6.20
N THR A 48 13.32 -13.22 -6.02
CA THR A 48 13.10 -12.30 -7.15
C THR A 48 14.39 -12.27 -7.96
N GLU A 49 14.36 -12.80 -9.19
CA GLU A 49 15.55 -12.83 -10.03
C GLU A 49 16.00 -11.39 -10.32
N LEU A 50 17.01 -10.91 -9.58
CA LEU A 50 17.51 -9.54 -9.65
C LEU A 50 18.00 -9.17 -11.08
N GLY A 51 18.27 -10.17 -11.92
CA GLY A 51 18.62 -10.00 -13.33
C GLY A 51 17.44 -9.62 -14.25
N GLN A 52 16.20 -9.87 -13.84
CA GLN A 52 14.99 -9.46 -14.59
C GLN A 52 14.47 -8.07 -14.20
N ILE A 53 15.05 -7.44 -13.15
CA ILE A 53 14.65 -6.11 -12.73
C ILE A 53 15.25 -5.09 -13.70
N ASN A 54 14.37 -4.44 -14.49
CA ASN A 54 14.76 -3.33 -15.35
C ASN A 54 15.03 -2.08 -14.49
N ARG A 55 16.25 -2.00 -13.93
CA ARG A 55 16.69 -0.92 -13.02
C ARG A 55 16.48 0.48 -13.62
N PRO A 56 16.79 0.75 -14.90
CA PRO A 56 16.51 2.05 -15.51
C PRO A 56 15.03 2.45 -15.42
N ARG A 57 14.11 1.51 -15.73
CA ARG A 57 12.67 1.77 -15.62
C ARG A 57 12.24 2.02 -14.18
N MET A 58 12.78 1.27 -13.22
CA MET A 58 12.50 1.48 -11.80
C MET A 58 12.93 2.88 -11.35
N TYR A 59 14.16 3.31 -11.68
CA TYR A 59 14.63 4.65 -11.33
C TYR A 59 13.83 5.74 -12.04
N ALA A 60 13.48 5.55 -13.32
CA ALA A 60 12.64 6.49 -14.05
C ALA A 60 11.25 6.63 -13.40
N LEU A 61 10.61 5.52 -13.02
CA LEU A 61 9.32 5.54 -12.33
C LEU A 61 9.41 6.28 -10.98
N LEU A 62 10.44 6.00 -10.19
CA LEU A 62 10.67 6.69 -8.92
C LEU A 62 10.92 8.19 -9.11
N ALA A 63 11.71 8.57 -10.12
CA ALA A 63 11.98 9.97 -10.45
C ALA A 63 10.70 10.71 -10.84
N ILE A 64 9.85 10.10 -11.68
CA ILE A 64 8.55 10.67 -12.07
C ILE A 64 7.65 10.84 -10.84
N LEU A 65 7.60 9.85 -9.95
CA LEU A 65 6.81 9.96 -8.71
C LEU A 65 7.31 11.11 -7.81
N MET A 66 8.62 11.26 -7.67
CA MET A 66 9.23 12.33 -6.87
C MET A 66 8.97 13.71 -7.47
N LEU A 67 9.06 13.84 -8.80
CA LEU A 67 8.74 15.08 -9.51
C LEU A 67 7.26 15.45 -9.34
N TRP A 68 6.36 14.48 -9.47
CA TRP A 68 4.94 14.68 -9.24
C TRP A 68 4.67 15.14 -7.80
N GLY A 69 5.30 14.50 -6.83
CA GLY A 69 5.25 14.92 -5.42
C GLY A 69 5.71 16.37 -5.27
N ALA A 70 6.89 16.71 -5.78
CA ALA A 70 7.44 18.07 -5.66
C ALA A 70 6.50 19.15 -6.23
N LEU A 71 5.88 18.90 -7.39
CA LEU A 71 4.91 19.82 -7.99
C LEU A 71 3.66 20.01 -7.13
N ALA A 72 3.19 18.97 -6.43
CA ALA A 72 2.05 19.07 -5.52
C ALA A 72 2.39 19.80 -4.22
N TYR A 73 3.61 19.64 -3.69
CA TYR A 73 4.04 20.27 -2.44
C TYR A 73 4.25 21.79 -2.56
N GLY A 74 4.63 22.29 -3.75
CA GLY A 74 4.81 23.72 -4.00
C GLY A 74 3.56 24.54 -3.62
N PRO A 75 2.40 24.31 -4.27
CA PRO A 75 1.15 25.00 -3.95
C PRO A 75 0.67 24.80 -2.52
N MET A 76 0.86 23.62 -1.92
CA MET A 76 0.46 23.39 -0.52
C MET A 76 1.15 24.33 0.46
N SER A 77 2.44 24.58 0.26
CA SER A 77 3.20 25.48 1.14
C SER A 77 2.69 26.93 1.08
N ALA A 78 2.27 27.39 -0.10
CA ALA A 78 1.66 28.70 -0.28
C ALA A 78 0.25 28.77 0.35
N LEU A 79 -0.56 27.71 0.26
CA LEU A 79 -1.91 27.69 0.86
C LEU A 79 -1.86 27.76 2.40
N TYR A 80 -0.91 27.07 3.03
CA TYR A 80 -0.68 27.17 4.47
C TYR A 80 -0.34 28.61 4.91
N VAL A 81 0.31 29.35 4.00
CA VAL A 81 0.51 30.81 3.89
C VAL A 81 -0.69 31.71 4.24
N GLU A 82 -1.84 31.25 3.79
CA GLU A 82 -3.05 32.06 3.67
C GLU A 82 -4.12 31.58 4.66
N LEU A 83 -4.13 30.28 4.98
CA LEU A 83 -5.13 29.68 5.85
C LEU A 83 -4.91 29.95 7.35
N PHE A 84 -3.68 30.19 7.79
CA PHE A 84 -3.34 30.27 9.22
C PHE A 84 -2.53 31.51 9.58
N PRO A 85 -2.86 32.22 10.67
CA PRO A 85 -2.05 33.31 11.22
C PRO A 85 -0.64 32.84 11.61
N ALA A 86 0.37 33.70 11.40
CA ALA A 86 1.79 33.35 11.58
C ALA A 86 2.11 32.78 12.97
N ARG A 87 1.48 33.30 14.03
CA ARG A 87 1.73 32.89 15.43
C ARG A 87 1.34 31.45 15.76
N ILE A 88 0.36 30.86 15.06
CA ILE A 88 -0.14 29.49 15.33
C ILE A 88 0.11 28.52 14.16
N ARG A 89 0.58 29.02 13.01
CA ARG A 89 0.72 28.25 11.78
C ARG A 89 1.42 26.90 11.97
N TYR A 90 2.57 26.89 12.66
CA TYR A 90 3.35 25.67 12.82
C TYR A 90 2.56 24.58 13.56
N THR A 91 1.96 24.93 14.70
CA THR A 91 1.16 24.01 15.52
C THR A 91 -0.11 23.58 14.78
N SER A 92 -0.81 24.51 14.12
CA SER A 92 -2.05 24.24 13.39
C SER A 92 -1.85 23.35 12.16
N ILE A 93 -0.70 23.39 11.49
CA ILE A 93 -0.38 22.48 10.37
C ILE A 93 0.11 21.14 10.90
N ASN A 94 1.02 21.15 11.87
CA ASN A 94 1.75 19.96 12.27
C ASN A 94 0.88 18.96 13.04
N ILE A 95 -0.08 19.42 13.85
CA ILE A 95 -1.01 18.54 14.59
C ILE A 95 -1.86 17.67 13.65
N PRO A 96 -2.68 18.24 12.74
CA PRO A 96 -3.49 17.43 11.83
C PRO A 96 -2.62 16.61 10.88
N TYR A 97 -1.46 17.13 10.44
CA TYR A 97 -0.52 16.38 9.61
C TYR A 97 -0.03 15.11 10.30
N ASN A 98 0.47 15.20 11.54
CA ASN A 98 0.98 14.01 12.25
C ASN A 98 -0.12 13.04 12.64
N ILE A 99 -1.30 13.52 13.05
CA ILE A 99 -2.43 12.65 13.38
C ILE A 99 -2.91 11.92 12.13
N GLY A 100 -3.07 12.64 11.01
CA GLY A 100 -3.45 12.06 9.73
C GLY A 100 -2.43 11.04 9.23
N ALA A 101 -1.14 11.38 9.30
CA ALA A 101 -0.05 10.48 8.93
C ALA A 101 0.00 9.24 9.83
N ALA A 102 -0.20 9.38 11.14
CA ALA A 102 -0.18 8.25 12.07
C ALA A 102 -1.34 7.28 11.81
N ILE A 103 -2.56 7.80 11.61
CA ILE A 103 -3.75 6.98 11.42
C ILE A 103 -3.79 6.41 10.00
N PHE A 104 -3.79 7.27 8.98
CA PHE A 104 -3.99 6.82 7.60
C PHE A 104 -2.72 6.25 6.98
N GLY A 105 -1.56 6.84 7.29
CA GLY A 105 -0.26 6.37 6.80
C GLY A 105 0.28 5.19 7.61
N GLY A 106 0.21 5.25 8.95
CA GLY A 106 0.72 4.19 9.82
C GLY A 106 -0.05 2.87 9.67
N LEU A 107 -1.37 2.92 9.46
CA LEU A 107 -2.18 1.73 9.21
C LEU A 107 -2.19 1.28 7.74
N ALA A 108 -1.67 2.08 6.81
CA ALA A 108 -1.63 1.77 5.38
C ALA A 108 -1.00 0.40 5.06
N PRO A 109 0.21 0.05 5.55
CA PRO A 109 0.81 -1.25 5.23
C PRO A 109 0.00 -2.42 5.80
N PHE A 110 -0.60 -2.25 6.97
CA PHE A 110 -1.43 -3.28 7.60
C PHE A 110 -2.71 -3.53 6.79
N ILE A 111 -3.44 -2.47 6.44
CA ILE A 111 -4.70 -2.57 5.70
C ILE A 111 -4.43 -3.03 4.26
N ALA A 112 -3.44 -2.46 3.58
CA ALA A 112 -3.08 -2.86 2.22
C ALA A 112 -2.71 -4.35 2.16
N THR A 113 -1.92 -4.83 3.13
CA THR A 113 -1.57 -6.25 3.21
C THR A 113 -2.81 -7.10 3.49
N ALA A 114 -3.67 -6.71 4.44
CA ALA A 114 -4.89 -7.44 4.74
C ALA A 114 -5.83 -7.56 3.53
N ILE A 115 -5.97 -6.49 2.72
CA ILE A 115 -6.75 -6.49 1.48
C ILE A 115 -6.13 -7.45 0.46
N SER A 116 -4.82 -7.38 0.25
CA SER A 116 -4.12 -8.26 -0.69
C SER A 116 -4.24 -9.73 -0.28
N ILE A 117 -4.16 -10.04 1.02
CA ILE A 117 -4.34 -11.38 1.57
C ILE A 117 -5.75 -11.90 1.32
N LYS A 118 -6.78 -11.09 1.63
CA LYS A 118 -8.19 -11.50 1.46
C LYS A 118 -8.58 -11.66 -0.01
N THR A 119 -8.04 -10.83 -0.89
CA THR A 119 -8.37 -10.83 -2.32
C THR A 119 -7.54 -11.85 -3.10
N GLY A 120 -6.42 -12.31 -2.54
CA GLY A 120 -5.43 -13.12 -3.26
C GLY A 120 -4.68 -12.36 -4.36
N ASN A 121 -4.86 -11.04 -4.44
CA ASN A 121 -4.25 -10.17 -5.45
C ASN A 121 -3.34 -9.14 -4.76
N VAL A 122 -2.04 -9.19 -5.07
CA VAL A 122 -1.02 -8.30 -4.48
C VAL A 122 -1.25 -6.82 -4.79
N TYR A 123 -1.91 -6.50 -5.90
CA TYR A 123 -2.23 -5.13 -6.30
C TYR A 123 -3.49 -4.58 -5.62
N ALA A 124 -4.32 -5.43 -5.00
CA ALA A 124 -5.56 -4.99 -4.38
C ALA A 124 -5.31 -3.98 -3.24
N GLY A 125 -4.19 -4.11 -2.52
CA GLY A 125 -3.79 -3.14 -1.50
C GLY A 125 -3.56 -1.71 -2.02
N LEU A 126 -3.29 -1.52 -3.32
CA LEU A 126 -3.13 -0.19 -3.92
C LEU A 126 -4.42 0.64 -3.91
N TRP A 127 -5.58 -0.01 -3.77
CA TRP A 127 -6.86 0.70 -3.66
C TRP A 127 -7.01 1.49 -2.36
N TYR A 128 -6.34 1.08 -1.28
CA TYR A 128 -6.41 1.79 0.00
C TYR A 128 -5.99 3.27 -0.12
N PRO A 129 -4.76 3.62 -0.57
CA PRO A 129 -4.37 5.03 -0.68
C PRO A 129 -5.20 5.79 -1.73
N ILE A 130 -5.66 5.12 -2.79
CA ILE A 130 -6.52 5.75 -3.82
C ILE A 130 -7.86 6.17 -3.22
N ILE A 131 -8.52 5.28 -2.46
CA ILE A 131 -9.82 5.56 -1.85
C ILE A 131 -9.67 6.62 -0.75
N VAL A 132 -8.69 6.47 0.14
CA VAL A 132 -8.46 7.44 1.23
C VAL A 132 -8.11 8.82 0.67
N GLY A 133 -7.24 8.87 -0.35
CA GLY A 133 -6.91 10.12 -1.05
C GLY A 133 -8.11 10.73 -1.77
N GLY A 134 -8.93 9.90 -2.44
CA GLY A 134 -10.17 10.35 -3.09
C GLY A 134 -11.17 10.94 -2.10
N ILE A 135 -11.38 10.29 -0.96
CA ILE A 135 -12.22 10.83 0.14
C ILE A 135 -11.66 12.15 0.64
N ALA A 136 -10.34 12.26 0.83
CA ALA A 136 -9.70 13.51 1.27
C ALA A 136 -9.92 14.66 0.27
N VAL A 137 -9.84 14.39 -1.04
CA VAL A 137 -10.15 15.38 -2.09
C VAL A 137 -11.60 15.80 -2.03
N VAL A 138 -12.54 14.85 -1.92
CA VAL A 138 -13.98 15.16 -1.81
C VAL A 138 -14.25 16.02 -0.58
N VAL A 139 -13.71 15.65 0.58
CA VAL A 139 -13.85 16.43 1.82
C VAL A 139 -13.23 17.83 1.66
N ALA A 140 -12.03 17.93 1.08
CA ALA A 140 -11.41 19.22 0.82
C ALA A 140 -12.30 20.11 -0.08
N MET A 141 -12.87 19.57 -1.15
CA MET A 141 -13.75 20.35 -2.04
C MET A 141 -14.99 20.93 -1.33
N PHE A 142 -15.56 20.21 -0.35
CA PHE A 142 -16.75 20.69 0.36
C PHE A 142 -16.45 21.60 1.56
N PHE A 143 -15.32 21.39 2.24
CA PHE A 143 -15.01 22.05 3.51
C PHE A 143 -13.93 23.13 3.42
N MET A 144 -13.14 23.17 2.34
CA MET A 144 -12.11 24.19 2.15
C MET A 144 -12.78 25.51 1.78
N ARG A 145 -12.71 26.49 2.69
CA ARG A 145 -13.22 27.85 2.47
C ARG A 145 -12.30 28.60 1.52
N GLU A 146 -12.90 29.36 0.60
CA GLU A 146 -12.19 30.32 -0.25
C GLU A 146 -11.46 31.36 0.62
N THR A 147 -10.15 31.50 0.43
CA THR A 147 -9.27 32.35 1.25
C THR A 147 -8.94 33.69 0.61
N LYS A 148 -9.35 33.92 -0.65
CA LYS A 148 -9.02 35.13 -1.42
C LYS A 148 -9.32 36.47 -0.71
N ASP A 149 -10.35 36.53 0.13
CA ASP A 149 -10.81 37.77 0.79
C ASP A 149 -10.56 37.79 2.31
N VAL A 150 -9.75 36.87 2.86
CA VAL A 150 -9.51 36.77 4.30
C VAL A 150 -8.14 37.35 4.66
N ASP A 151 -8.15 38.49 5.35
CA ASP A 151 -6.94 39.16 5.82
C ASP A 151 -6.37 38.46 7.07
N VAL A 152 -5.24 37.76 6.93
CA VAL A 152 -4.62 36.94 8.00
C VAL A 152 -3.35 37.57 8.60
N SER A 153 -3.03 38.82 8.25
CA SER A 153 -1.92 39.58 8.84
C SER A 153 -2.33 40.25 10.16
N LEU A 154 -2.01 39.60 11.27
CA LEU A 154 -1.93 40.17 12.62
C LEU A 154 -0.63 39.72 13.29
#